data_AF-A0AAV9C3H3-F1
#
_entry.id   AF-A0AAV9C3H3-F1
#
_cell.length_a   1.000
_cell.length_b   1.000
_cell.length_c   1.000
_cell.angle_alpha   90.00
_cell.angle_beta   90.00
_cell.angle_gamma   90.00
#
_symmetry.space_group_name_H-M   'P 1'
#
loop_
_entity.id
_entity.type
_entity.pdbx_description
1 polymer ?
#
loop_
_entity_poly.entity_id
_entity_poly.type
_entity_poly.pdbx_seq_one_letter_code
_entity_poly.pdbx_strand_id
1 'polypeptide(L)'
;MGEKRREGHPLLTEWGRGGKGGYQHGLSKLQIESMASLCETFIPSLPFEDLHKKSLRDFYKASGSDHPIPDEVAELLMRRSQPEGRALTGDIDTVWDGELVLGLPFHQQILKHSLGEERVGPQEVVKAEVSYTTQALLSPSQGFLLLHLLLPGKLNENQENPSWDAIGYQRETNAVEKSQPKTEGERRPLHKGIIDTTEQTDSITLLNSLQQKGLKVTKHPTQNDLYDVECDVVVVGSGCGGGAAAAVLSDLGHKVVVIEKGRYFAPEDLTSLEAPSMNQMYDMGGFLSSVDGKMMILVGTTIGGGSTVNWSACFRTPDSIMKEWTQEYKLDLFRSSDYYSAMDTVSERFVLENNDAGGQRKQRCLGVIASTNNKNNVKRLRINAKAMISACGALLTPPLMVSSGLRNPNIGKNLHLHPVGLVWGYFLDDSRLDIKGKCFEGGILTSVHKVIDKCAETPRAIIETPQIGPASYASLISWVSGAEMKERMVKYPRTSKLFALVKDKGCGTIEGEGRIQYYCDKTDKKNLRDGMGRALRILVAAGAVEVGTFRSDGQKGCGSV
;
A
#
# COMPACT_ATOMS: atom_id res chain seq x y z
N MET A 1 32.04 8.79 25.48
CA MET A 1 30.62 8.38 25.43
C MET A 1 30.40 7.66 24.11
N GLY A 2 29.70 6.53 24.09
CA GLY A 2 29.37 5.86 22.83
C GLY A 2 28.18 6.54 22.16
N GLU A 3 28.26 6.78 20.85
CA GLU A 3 27.08 7.16 20.08
C GLU A 3 26.10 5.98 20.08
N LYS A 4 24.87 6.19 20.57
CA LYS A 4 23.78 5.26 20.26
C LYS A 4 23.60 5.28 18.74
N ARG A 5 23.88 4.16 18.06
CA ARG A 5 23.51 3.99 16.65
C ARG A 5 22.01 4.29 16.52
N ARG A 6 21.63 5.10 15.54
CA ARG A 6 20.24 5.20 15.13
C ARG A 6 19.87 3.91 14.40
N GLU A 7 18.82 3.24 14.86
CA GLU A 7 18.19 2.13 14.16
C GLU A 7 17.26 2.69 13.09
N GLY A 8 17.45 2.30 11.83
CA GLY A 8 16.63 2.75 10.71
C GLY A 8 16.92 4.17 10.20
N HIS A 9 16.32 4.47 9.05
CA HIS A 9 16.45 5.74 8.35
C HIS A 9 15.49 6.80 8.93
N PRO A 10 15.87 8.09 9.06
CA PRO A 10 15.04 9.13 9.69
C PRO A 10 13.58 9.20 9.20
N LEU A 11 13.35 9.12 7.88
CA LEU A 11 12.00 9.12 7.29
C LEU A 11 11.15 7.87 7.60
N LEU A 12 11.76 6.80 8.13
CA LEU A 12 11.13 5.55 8.56
C LEU A 12 11.09 5.42 10.09
N THR A 13 11.80 6.27 10.83
CA THR A 13 11.75 6.35 12.30
C THR A 13 10.81 7.46 12.80
N GLU A 14 10.75 8.59 12.09
CA GLU A 14 10.03 9.80 12.49
C GLU A 14 8.68 9.91 11.76
N TRP A 15 7.67 10.42 12.48
CA TRP A 15 6.37 10.81 11.94
C TRP A 15 6.06 12.26 12.35
N GLY A 16 5.23 12.95 11.56
CA GLY A 16 5.03 14.39 11.70
C GLY A 16 6.29 15.20 11.32
N ARG A 17 6.32 16.48 11.70
CA ARG A 17 7.57 17.28 11.67
C ARG A 17 8.13 17.36 13.08
N GLY A 18 9.29 16.72 13.31
CA GLY A 18 10.08 16.82 14.53
C GLY A 18 10.67 18.22 14.79
N GLY A 19 9.81 19.20 15.06
CA GLY A 19 10.16 20.57 15.47
C GLY A 19 10.45 21.57 14.33
N LYS A 20 10.41 22.85 14.72
CA LYS A 20 10.86 24.04 13.96
C LYS A 20 10.11 24.45 12.68
N GLY A 21 8.99 23.83 12.32
CA GLY A 21 8.15 24.36 11.22
C GLY A 21 6.72 23.83 11.25
N GLY A 22 5.75 24.73 11.41
CA GLY A 22 4.32 24.39 11.52
C GLY A 22 3.72 23.75 10.27
N TYR A 23 2.45 23.34 10.40
CA TYR A 23 1.67 22.68 9.35
C TYR A 23 1.39 23.60 8.16
N GLN A 24 1.09 22.98 7.01
CA GLN A 24 0.96 23.61 5.69
C GLN A 24 -0.31 23.16 4.96
N HIS A 25 -1.28 22.55 5.67
CA HIS A 25 -2.61 22.19 5.15
C HIS A 25 -3.45 23.38 4.65
N GLY A 26 -3.14 24.61 5.07
CA GLY A 26 -3.83 25.83 4.61
C GLY A 26 -5.22 26.08 5.22
N LEU A 27 -5.83 25.08 5.86
CA LEU A 27 -7.08 25.21 6.61
C LEU A 27 -7.03 26.27 7.73
N SER A 28 -8.17 26.87 8.03
CA SER A 28 -8.32 27.86 9.13
C SER A 28 -8.39 27.21 10.51
N LYS A 29 -8.26 28.01 11.59
CA LYS A 29 -8.40 27.52 12.98
C LYS A 29 -9.77 26.88 13.24
N LEU A 30 -10.85 27.46 12.71
CA LEU A 30 -12.20 26.90 12.84
C LEU A 30 -12.30 25.52 12.15
N GLN A 31 -11.69 25.39 10.98
CA GLN A 31 -11.69 24.15 10.21
C GLN A 31 -10.86 23.04 10.91
N ILE A 32 -9.83 23.40 11.68
CA ILE A 32 -9.09 22.48 12.55
C ILE A 32 -9.89 22.12 13.83
N GLU A 33 -10.73 23.01 14.35
CA GLU A 33 -11.66 22.70 15.45
C GLU A 33 -12.79 21.75 14.99
N SER A 34 -13.30 21.94 13.76
CA SER A 34 -14.19 20.98 13.08
C SER A 34 -13.48 19.63 12.85
N MET A 35 -12.22 19.64 12.41
CA MET A 35 -11.41 18.43 12.26
C MET A 35 -11.21 17.70 13.59
N ALA A 36 -10.94 18.41 14.69
CA ALA A 36 -10.78 17.81 16.02
C ALA A 36 -12.06 17.12 16.50
N SER A 37 -13.21 17.72 16.22
CA SER A 37 -14.55 17.16 16.52
C SER A 37 -14.84 15.89 15.69
N LEU A 38 -14.41 15.87 14.42
CA LEU A 38 -14.44 14.67 13.58
C LEU A 38 -13.52 13.58 14.15
N CYS A 39 -12.31 13.92 14.59
CA CYS A 39 -11.36 12.97 15.17
C CYS A 39 -11.88 12.32 16.47
N GLU A 40 -12.48 13.12 17.38
CA GLU A 40 -13.16 12.64 18.60
C GLU A 40 -14.28 11.65 18.27
N THR A 41 -15.06 11.90 17.21
CA THR A 41 -16.20 11.05 16.84
C THR A 41 -15.78 9.61 16.54
N PHE A 42 -14.65 9.41 15.85
CA PHE A 42 -14.14 8.07 15.53
C PHE A 42 -13.29 7.47 16.66
N ILE A 43 -12.55 8.31 17.40
CA ILE A 43 -11.66 7.93 18.50
C ILE A 43 -12.01 8.80 19.73
N PRO A 44 -13.08 8.46 20.48
CA PRO A 44 -13.50 9.26 21.63
C PRO A 44 -12.68 8.93 22.87
N SER A 45 -12.60 9.90 23.79
CA SER A 45 -12.20 9.62 25.17
C SER A 45 -13.29 8.79 25.87
N LEU A 46 -12.91 7.67 26.51
CA LEU A 46 -13.83 6.74 27.16
C LEU A 46 -13.41 6.46 28.62
N PRO A 47 -14.39 6.25 29.53
CA PRO A 47 -14.10 5.83 30.90
C PRO A 47 -13.53 4.40 30.92
N PHE A 48 -12.62 4.14 31.85
CA PHE A 48 -12.00 2.83 32.05
C PHE A 48 -11.66 2.64 33.53
N GLU A 49 -12.26 1.61 34.15
CA GLU A 49 -12.32 1.48 35.62
C GLU A 49 -11.19 0.65 36.24
N ASP A 50 -10.51 -0.21 35.46
CA ASP A 50 -9.40 -1.02 35.98
C ASP A 50 -8.20 -0.13 36.33
N LEU A 51 -8.00 0.07 37.64
CA LEU A 51 -6.94 0.92 38.17
C LEU A 51 -5.54 0.31 38.05
N HIS A 52 -5.39 -0.98 37.79
CA HIS A 52 -4.08 -1.64 37.74
C HIS A 52 -3.45 -1.63 36.34
N LYS A 53 -4.24 -1.49 35.28
CA LYS A 53 -3.75 -1.50 33.88
C LYS A 53 -3.60 -0.09 33.31
N LYS A 54 -2.49 0.60 33.66
CA LYS A 54 -2.22 1.99 33.24
C LYS A 54 -2.30 2.19 31.72
N SER A 55 -1.59 1.39 30.92
CA SER A 55 -1.55 1.54 29.46
C SER A 55 -2.94 1.46 28.81
N LEU A 56 -3.77 0.49 29.22
CA LEU A 56 -5.18 0.41 28.80
C LEU A 56 -5.97 1.66 29.22
N ARG A 57 -5.84 2.13 30.46
CA ARG A 57 -6.53 3.34 30.91
C ARG A 57 -6.15 4.56 30.07
N ASP A 58 -4.87 4.72 29.76
CA ASP A 58 -4.37 5.84 28.96
C ASP A 58 -4.83 5.71 27.48
N PHE A 59 -4.88 4.50 26.92
CA PHE A 59 -5.43 4.21 25.59
C PHE A 59 -6.96 4.45 25.48
N TYR A 60 -7.74 4.04 26.49
CA TYR A 60 -9.18 4.32 26.54
C TYR A 60 -9.46 5.81 26.73
N LYS A 61 -8.61 6.55 27.47
CA LYS A 61 -8.70 8.00 27.61
C LYS A 61 -8.22 8.82 26.41
N ALA A 62 -7.24 8.35 25.64
CA ALA A 62 -6.70 9.08 24.50
C ALA A 62 -7.79 9.41 23.47
N SER A 63 -7.83 10.65 22.99
CA SER A 63 -8.79 11.09 21.98
C SER A 63 -8.13 11.26 20.61
N GLY A 64 -8.95 11.28 19.57
CA GLY A 64 -8.59 11.85 18.27
C GLY A 64 -8.53 13.39 18.29
N SER A 65 -9.19 14.08 19.22
CA SER A 65 -9.07 15.55 19.35
C SER A 65 -7.74 16.01 19.95
N ASP A 66 -6.96 15.09 20.55
CA ASP A 66 -5.63 15.35 21.10
C ASP A 66 -4.67 15.92 20.03
N HIS A 67 -4.23 17.17 20.17
CA HIS A 67 -3.11 17.70 19.36
C HIS A 67 -1.87 16.78 19.49
N PRO A 68 -1.21 16.38 18.39
CA PRO A 68 -1.26 16.98 17.05
C PRO A 68 -2.23 16.33 16.04
N ILE A 69 -3.11 15.41 16.46
CA ILE A 69 -3.88 14.56 15.54
C ILE A 69 -4.68 15.36 14.49
N PRO A 70 -5.44 16.42 14.83
CA PRO A 70 -6.27 17.11 13.83
C PRO A 70 -5.46 17.77 12.71
N ASP A 71 -4.33 18.40 13.06
CA ASP A 71 -3.41 19.01 12.10
C ASP A 71 -2.70 17.99 11.20
N GLU A 72 -2.30 16.84 11.76
CA GLU A 72 -1.68 15.75 10.98
C GLU A 72 -2.69 15.10 10.01
N VAL A 73 -3.93 14.85 10.46
CA VAL A 73 -5.03 14.38 9.59
C VAL A 73 -5.29 15.38 8.47
N ALA A 74 -5.37 16.69 8.77
CA ALA A 74 -5.56 17.73 7.78
C ALA A 74 -4.42 17.78 6.75
N GLU A 75 -3.16 17.71 7.19
CA GLU A 75 -1.99 17.69 6.31
C GLU A 75 -1.97 16.45 5.40
N LEU A 76 -2.39 15.29 5.89
CA LEU A 76 -2.50 14.06 5.09
C LEU A 76 -3.62 14.17 4.06
N LEU A 77 -4.82 14.59 4.44
CA LEU A 77 -5.95 14.78 3.52
C LEU A 77 -5.60 15.77 2.41
N MET A 78 -5.05 16.95 2.74
CA MET A 78 -4.70 17.96 1.74
C MET A 78 -3.57 17.51 0.79
N ARG A 79 -2.69 16.59 1.22
CA ARG A 79 -1.63 16.01 0.37
C ARG A 79 -2.07 14.79 -0.44
N ARG A 80 -2.95 13.93 0.11
CA ARG A 80 -3.26 12.58 -0.41
C ARG A 80 -4.68 12.45 -0.99
N SER A 81 -5.59 13.39 -0.77
CA SER A 81 -6.87 13.40 -1.51
C SER A 81 -6.65 13.66 -3.01
N GLN A 82 -7.52 13.11 -3.85
CA GLN A 82 -7.65 13.50 -5.26
C GLN A 82 -8.11 14.96 -5.37
N PRO A 83 -7.90 15.66 -6.51
CA PRO A 83 -8.26 17.07 -6.68
C PRO A 83 -9.70 17.39 -6.30
N GLU A 84 -10.65 16.54 -6.70
CA GLU A 84 -12.07 16.64 -6.37
C GLU A 84 -12.32 16.54 -4.85
N GLY A 85 -11.58 15.67 -4.17
CA GLY A 85 -11.64 15.54 -2.71
C GLY A 85 -11.00 16.72 -1.96
N ARG A 86 -9.97 17.36 -2.54
CA ARG A 86 -9.32 18.54 -1.93
C ARG A 86 -10.20 19.78 -1.91
N ALA A 87 -11.02 19.97 -2.95
CA ALA A 87 -12.03 21.02 -2.96
C ALA A 87 -13.02 20.82 -1.80
N LEU A 88 -13.57 19.61 -1.67
CA LEU A 88 -14.53 19.25 -0.63
C LEU A 88 -13.95 19.22 0.80
N THR A 89 -12.63 19.16 0.98
CA THR A 89 -11.98 19.41 2.29
C THR A 89 -11.70 20.89 2.57
N GLY A 90 -11.68 21.75 1.55
CA GLY A 90 -11.63 23.21 1.74
C GLY A 90 -13.00 23.77 2.18
N ASP A 91 -14.07 23.20 1.64
CA ASP A 91 -15.47 23.47 1.97
C ASP A 91 -15.96 22.68 3.21
N ILE A 92 -15.11 22.49 4.23
CA ILE A 92 -15.42 21.61 5.37
C ILE A 92 -16.68 22.08 6.14
N ASP A 93 -16.96 23.38 6.12
CA ASP A 93 -18.06 24.02 6.83
C ASP A 93 -19.42 23.85 6.11
N THR A 94 -19.43 23.42 4.83
CA THR A 94 -20.65 23.16 4.04
C THR A 94 -20.81 21.71 3.60
N VAL A 95 -19.73 20.92 3.57
CA VAL A 95 -19.77 19.48 3.25
C VAL A 95 -20.22 18.63 4.46
N TRP A 96 -20.01 19.12 5.68
CA TRP A 96 -20.29 18.39 6.93
C TRP A 96 -21.38 19.04 7.80
N ASP A 97 -22.14 19.98 7.22
CA ASP A 97 -23.37 20.47 7.84
C ASP A 97 -24.36 19.30 8.04
N GLY A 98 -24.96 19.23 9.23
CA GLY A 98 -25.29 17.94 9.86
C GLY A 98 -26.26 17.05 9.06
N GLU A 99 -27.19 17.66 8.34
CA GLU A 99 -28.21 16.96 7.55
C GLU A 99 -27.61 16.17 6.36
N LEU A 100 -26.51 16.64 5.76
CA LEU A 100 -25.93 15.99 4.58
C LEU A 100 -25.23 14.67 4.93
N VAL A 101 -24.59 14.62 6.11
CA VAL A 101 -23.91 13.44 6.64
C VAL A 101 -24.94 12.35 6.99
N LEU A 102 -26.06 12.76 7.61
CA LEU A 102 -27.19 11.89 7.96
C LEU A 102 -27.91 11.32 6.72
N GLY A 103 -27.83 11.99 5.57
CA GLY A 103 -28.45 11.57 4.31
C GLY A 103 -27.73 10.43 3.58
N LEU A 104 -26.51 10.05 3.98
CA LEU A 104 -25.72 9.02 3.30
C LEU A 104 -26.28 7.60 3.52
N PRO A 105 -26.08 6.65 2.56
CA PRO A 105 -26.50 5.25 2.75
C PRO A 105 -25.90 4.57 4.00
N PHE A 106 -24.75 5.06 4.47
CA PHE A 106 -24.09 4.63 5.71
C PHE A 106 -24.90 5.04 6.97
N HIS A 107 -25.59 6.17 6.94
CA HIS A 107 -26.40 6.69 8.05
C HIS A 107 -27.86 6.19 8.05
N GLN A 108 -28.39 5.74 6.91
CA GLN A 108 -29.71 5.09 6.88
C GLN A 108 -29.78 3.78 7.71
N GLN A 109 -28.64 3.13 8.00
CA GLN A 109 -28.60 2.03 8.98
C GLN A 109 -28.52 2.52 10.44
N ILE A 110 -27.90 3.67 10.70
CA ILE A 110 -27.81 4.26 12.05
C ILE A 110 -29.21 4.71 12.51
N LEU A 111 -29.96 5.40 11.65
CA LEU A 111 -31.34 5.82 11.96
C LEU A 111 -32.26 4.63 12.27
N LYS A 112 -32.15 3.51 11.54
CA LYS A 112 -32.96 2.29 11.74
C LYS A 112 -32.74 1.56 13.07
N HIS A 113 -31.64 1.85 13.77
CA HIS A 113 -31.39 1.30 15.12
C HIS A 113 -31.74 2.28 16.25
N SER A 114 -31.82 3.58 15.96
CA SER A 114 -32.07 4.62 16.96
C SER A 114 -33.51 5.15 16.97
N LEU A 115 -34.25 5.02 15.85
CA LEU A 115 -35.65 5.41 15.72
C LEU A 115 -36.45 4.27 15.05
N GLY A 116 -37.71 4.10 15.49
CA GLY A 116 -38.57 3.00 15.07
C GLY A 116 -38.98 3.03 13.59
N GLU A 117 -39.56 1.93 13.12
CA GLU A 117 -39.91 1.74 11.70
C GLU A 117 -40.94 2.77 11.18
N GLU A 118 -40.53 3.67 10.28
CA GLU A 118 -41.43 4.25 9.28
C GLU A 118 -40.83 4.19 7.86
N ARG A 119 -41.70 4.24 6.85
CA ARG A 119 -41.37 3.97 5.44
C ARG A 119 -41.29 5.27 4.64
N VAL A 120 -40.12 5.59 4.11
CA VAL A 120 -39.94 6.71 3.16
C VAL A 120 -40.21 6.22 1.72
N GLY A 121 -40.98 7.01 0.95
CA GLY A 121 -41.44 6.67 -0.41
C GLY A 121 -40.46 7.02 -1.55
N PRO A 122 -40.70 6.51 -2.77
CA PRO A 122 -39.72 6.54 -3.87
C PRO A 122 -39.86 7.77 -4.79
N GLN A 123 -39.58 8.99 -4.30
CA GLN A 123 -39.39 10.17 -5.16
C GLN A 123 -38.28 11.11 -4.63
N GLU A 124 -37.06 10.97 -5.17
CA GLU A 124 -36.08 12.05 -5.36
C GLU A 124 -34.83 11.55 -6.12
N VAL A 125 -34.90 11.53 -7.46
CA VAL A 125 -33.85 10.93 -8.31
C VAL A 125 -32.60 11.81 -8.47
N VAL A 126 -32.59 13.01 -7.87
CA VAL A 126 -31.49 14.00 -7.98
C VAL A 126 -30.32 13.70 -7.02
N LYS A 127 -30.51 12.90 -5.97
CA LYS A 127 -29.46 12.56 -4.98
C LYS A 127 -28.41 11.54 -5.47
N ALA A 128 -28.40 11.19 -6.76
CA ALA A 128 -27.59 10.11 -7.31
C ALA A 128 -26.11 10.45 -7.55
N GLU A 129 -25.77 11.68 -7.96
CA GLU A 129 -24.37 12.04 -8.29
C GLU A 129 -23.49 12.28 -7.05
N VAL A 130 -24.04 12.86 -5.98
CA VAL A 130 -23.30 13.12 -4.73
C VAL A 130 -22.85 11.82 -4.05
N SER A 131 -23.69 10.78 -4.10
CA SER A 131 -23.50 9.54 -3.34
C SER A 131 -22.21 8.76 -3.67
N TYR A 132 -21.60 8.95 -4.84
CA TYR A 132 -20.36 8.27 -5.23
C TYR A 132 -19.11 9.09 -4.88
N THR A 133 -19.16 10.40 -5.07
CA THR A 133 -18.09 11.34 -4.72
C THR A 133 -17.80 11.31 -3.22
N THR A 134 -18.82 11.19 -2.36
CA THR A 134 -18.61 11.04 -0.91
C THR A 134 -18.01 9.69 -0.53
N GLN A 135 -18.26 8.60 -1.28
CA GLN A 135 -17.60 7.29 -1.02
C GLN A 135 -16.10 7.33 -1.36
N ALA A 136 -15.70 8.08 -2.40
CA ALA A 136 -14.29 8.34 -2.72
C ALA A 136 -13.57 9.19 -1.65
N LEU A 137 -14.31 9.99 -0.87
CA LEU A 137 -13.81 10.76 0.27
C LEU A 137 -13.79 9.98 1.59
N LEU A 138 -14.75 9.08 1.81
CA LEU A 138 -14.89 8.34 3.07
C LEU A 138 -13.85 7.23 3.24
N SER A 139 -13.45 6.53 2.17
CA SER A 139 -12.46 5.45 2.29
C SER A 139 -11.05 5.93 2.69
N PRO A 140 -10.51 7.06 2.18
CA PRO A 140 -9.26 7.63 2.72
C PRO A 140 -9.43 8.22 4.12
N SER A 141 -10.48 9.00 4.36
CA SER A 141 -10.64 9.71 5.65
C SER A 141 -10.82 8.77 6.84
N GLN A 142 -11.60 7.69 6.71
CA GLN A 142 -11.72 6.66 7.75
C GLN A 142 -10.36 5.98 8.01
N GLY A 143 -9.61 5.64 6.96
CA GLY A 143 -8.30 4.98 7.08
C GLY A 143 -7.22 5.85 7.71
N PHE A 144 -7.13 7.14 7.35
CA PHE A 144 -6.14 8.07 7.93
C PHE A 144 -6.44 8.39 9.40
N LEU A 145 -7.71 8.52 9.77
CA LEU A 145 -8.11 8.82 11.15
C LEU A 145 -7.72 7.69 12.11
N LEU A 146 -7.95 6.45 11.70
CA LEU A 146 -7.65 5.26 12.50
C LEU A 146 -6.15 4.93 12.59
N LEU A 147 -5.33 5.47 11.69
CA LEU A 147 -3.87 5.42 11.80
C LEU A 147 -3.37 6.16 13.07
N HIS A 148 -4.08 7.20 13.53
CA HIS A 148 -3.55 8.15 14.53
C HIS A 148 -3.41 7.62 15.95
N LEU A 149 -4.13 6.55 16.33
CA LEU A 149 -3.96 5.89 17.64
C LEU A 149 -2.57 5.24 17.83
N LEU A 150 -1.86 4.97 16.74
CA LEU A 150 -0.73 4.03 16.70
C LEU A 150 0.56 4.64 16.12
N LEU A 151 0.56 5.94 15.83
CA LEU A 151 1.65 6.64 15.17
C LEU A 151 2.94 6.70 16.00
N PRO A 152 4.11 6.78 15.35
CA PRO A 152 5.35 7.19 15.99
C PRO A 152 5.29 8.57 16.66
N GLY A 153 4.33 9.43 16.29
CA GLY A 153 4.12 10.74 16.94
C GLY A 153 3.72 10.65 18.42
N LYS A 154 3.23 9.49 18.91
CA LYS A 154 2.96 9.23 20.34
C LYS A 154 4.07 8.41 21.04
N LEU A 155 5.28 8.38 20.48
CA LEU A 155 6.47 7.84 21.16
C LEU A 155 6.89 8.75 22.32
N ASN A 156 7.12 8.16 23.50
CA ASN A 156 7.68 8.84 24.66
C ASN A 156 9.20 9.07 24.51
N GLU A 157 9.84 9.65 25.55
CA GLU A 157 11.30 9.91 25.58
C GLU A 157 12.17 8.65 25.42
N ASN A 158 11.63 7.45 25.68
CA ASN A 158 12.31 6.16 25.52
C ASN A 158 12.11 5.53 24.12
N GLN A 159 11.28 6.11 23.25
CA GLN A 159 10.73 5.49 22.02
C GLN A 159 9.75 4.33 22.25
N GLU A 160 8.90 4.44 23.28
CA GLU A 160 7.78 3.54 23.57
C GLU A 160 6.46 4.26 23.28
N ASN A 161 5.47 3.60 22.67
CA ASN A 161 4.13 4.16 22.45
C ASN A 161 3.14 3.50 23.43
N PRO A 162 2.51 4.25 24.36
CA PRO A 162 1.58 3.68 25.35
C PRO A 162 0.38 2.93 24.76
N SER A 163 -0.05 3.29 23.54
CA SER A 163 -1.08 2.54 22.81
C SER A 163 -0.62 1.12 22.46
N TRP A 164 0.66 0.91 22.13
CA TRP A 164 1.18 -0.41 21.77
C TRP A 164 1.18 -1.35 22.99
N ASP A 165 1.60 -0.87 24.16
CA ASP A 165 1.48 -1.63 25.42
C ASP A 165 0.03 -2.02 25.71
N ALA A 166 -0.92 -1.10 25.47
CA ALA A 166 -2.35 -1.33 25.66
C ALA A 166 -2.90 -2.40 24.70
N ILE A 167 -2.38 -2.47 23.47
CA ILE A 167 -2.73 -3.49 22.47
C ILE A 167 -1.72 -4.65 22.40
N GLY A 168 -0.87 -4.85 23.41
CA GLY A 168 0.14 -5.93 23.47
C GLY A 168 1.17 -5.98 22.32
N TYR A 169 1.27 -4.93 21.50
CA TYR A 169 2.22 -4.82 20.40
C TYR A 169 3.60 -4.42 20.92
N GLN A 170 4.63 -5.08 20.40
CA GLN A 170 6.02 -4.84 20.80
C GLN A 170 6.88 -4.82 19.54
N ARG A 171 7.81 -3.87 19.45
CA ARG A 171 8.79 -3.81 18.36
C ARG A 171 9.83 -4.91 18.54
N GLU A 172 10.18 -5.60 17.46
CA GLU A 172 11.42 -6.38 17.42
C GLU A 172 12.62 -5.42 17.32
N THR A 173 13.25 -5.13 18.45
CA THR A 173 14.53 -4.38 18.52
C THR A 173 15.72 -5.24 18.11
N ASN A 174 15.57 -6.57 18.14
CA ASN A 174 16.70 -7.51 18.17
C ASN A 174 17.04 -8.16 16.81
N ALA A 175 16.32 -7.82 15.74
CA ALA A 175 16.52 -8.41 14.40
C ALA A 175 17.92 -8.15 13.78
N VAL A 176 18.73 -7.27 14.39
CA VAL A 176 20.09 -6.92 13.97
C VAL A 176 21.18 -7.64 14.80
N GLU A 177 20.82 -8.36 15.87
CA GLU A 177 21.81 -9.03 16.72
C GLU A 177 22.54 -10.20 16.01
N LYS A 178 23.88 -10.17 16.09
CA LYS A 178 24.82 -11.27 15.79
C LYS A 178 25.07 -11.63 14.32
N SER A 179 24.77 -10.73 13.36
CA SER A 179 25.52 -10.74 12.09
C SER A 179 26.94 -10.17 12.27
N GLN A 180 27.91 -10.65 11.48
CA GLN A 180 29.27 -10.10 11.47
C GLN A 180 29.26 -8.62 11.04
N PRO A 181 30.28 -7.81 11.40
CA PRO A 181 30.32 -6.37 11.08
C PRO A 181 30.53 -6.13 9.57
N LYS A 182 29.43 -6.20 8.80
CA LYS A 182 29.36 -5.84 7.38
C LYS A 182 30.04 -4.50 7.11
N THR A 183 30.80 -4.41 6.03
CA THR A 183 31.25 -3.14 5.42
C THR A 183 30.05 -2.30 4.95
N GLU A 184 30.28 -1.03 4.65
CA GLU A 184 29.22 -0.12 4.14
C GLU A 184 28.63 -0.60 2.80
N GLY A 185 29.46 -1.15 1.92
CA GLY A 185 29.03 -1.73 0.64
C GLY A 185 28.15 -2.97 0.81
N GLU A 186 28.41 -3.81 1.81
CA GLU A 186 27.59 -5.01 2.10
C GLU A 186 26.26 -4.68 2.79
N ARG A 187 26.15 -3.53 3.46
CA ARG A 187 24.87 -3.03 4.01
C ARG A 187 24.02 -2.39 2.93
N ARG A 188 24.62 -1.51 2.11
CA ARG A 188 23.90 -0.72 1.10
C ARG A 188 24.40 -1.06 -0.32
N PRO A 189 24.19 -2.28 -0.83
CA PRO A 189 24.81 -2.77 -2.07
C PRO A 189 24.53 -1.91 -3.31
N LEU A 190 23.35 -1.28 -3.39
CA LEU A 190 23.01 -0.40 -4.51
C LEU A 190 23.55 1.04 -4.37
N HIS A 191 24.02 1.45 -3.20
CA HIS A 191 24.41 2.84 -2.91
C HIS A 191 25.51 3.37 -3.86
N LYS A 192 26.46 2.52 -4.25
CA LYS A 192 27.49 2.86 -5.24
C LYS A 192 26.92 3.26 -6.61
N GLY A 193 25.79 2.67 -7.02
CA GLY A 193 25.11 2.99 -8.28
C GLY A 193 24.13 4.17 -8.18
N ILE A 194 23.59 4.44 -7.00
CA ILE A 194 22.50 5.41 -6.78
C ILE A 194 22.97 6.86 -6.85
N ILE A 195 22.04 7.74 -7.23
CA ILE A 195 22.06 9.20 -7.11
C ILE A 195 20.70 9.62 -6.55
N ASP A 196 20.60 9.97 -5.27
CA ASP A 196 19.35 10.49 -4.70
C ASP A 196 19.16 11.95 -5.10
N THR A 197 18.24 12.22 -6.03
CA THR A 197 17.97 13.56 -6.55
C THR A 197 17.34 14.53 -5.53
N THR A 198 16.91 14.04 -4.36
CA THR A 198 16.39 14.89 -3.26
C THR A 198 17.51 15.50 -2.40
N GLU A 199 18.71 14.92 -2.43
CA GLU A 199 19.92 15.45 -1.76
C GLU A 199 20.69 16.42 -2.67
N GLN A 200 20.40 16.42 -3.98
CA GLN A 200 21.04 17.28 -4.97
C GLN A 200 20.39 18.68 -4.97
N THR A 201 21.03 19.63 -4.29
CA THR A 201 20.52 21.01 -4.10
C THR A 201 20.60 21.89 -5.34
N ASP A 202 21.47 21.57 -6.29
CA ASP A 202 21.76 22.39 -7.47
C ASP A 202 22.12 21.54 -8.71
N SER A 203 22.12 22.19 -9.87
CA SER A 203 22.41 21.52 -11.16
C SER A 203 23.82 20.95 -11.23
N ILE A 204 24.82 21.63 -10.66
CA ILE A 204 26.24 21.26 -10.81
C ILE A 204 26.51 19.96 -10.05
N THR A 205 26.02 19.84 -8.82
CA THR A 205 26.20 18.64 -8.00
C THR A 205 25.51 17.42 -8.63
N LEU A 206 24.32 17.58 -9.20
CA LEU A 206 23.61 16.51 -9.94
C LEU A 206 24.38 16.08 -11.21
N LEU A 207 24.87 17.03 -12.00
CA LEU A 207 25.64 16.77 -13.22
C LEU A 207 26.97 16.08 -12.91
N ASN A 208 27.69 16.57 -11.89
CA ASN A 208 28.92 15.95 -11.40
C ASN A 208 28.67 14.51 -10.92
N SER A 209 27.58 14.28 -10.19
CA SER A 209 27.19 12.93 -9.73
C SER A 209 26.98 11.98 -10.92
N LEU A 210 26.25 12.39 -11.96
CA LEU A 210 26.04 11.59 -13.18
C LEU A 210 27.36 11.32 -13.92
N GLN A 211 28.21 12.33 -14.08
CA GLN A 211 29.52 12.20 -14.73
C GLN A 211 30.47 11.29 -13.93
N GLN A 212 30.42 11.31 -12.59
CA GLN A 212 31.18 10.40 -11.73
C GLN A 212 30.72 8.93 -11.84
N LYS A 213 29.45 8.66 -12.19
CA LYS A 213 29.00 7.31 -12.60
C LYS A 213 29.38 6.96 -14.05
N GLY A 214 30.16 7.81 -14.73
CA GLY A 214 30.61 7.60 -16.11
C GLY A 214 29.52 7.81 -17.17
N LEU A 215 28.45 8.56 -16.87
CA LEU A 215 27.47 8.98 -17.87
C LEU A 215 27.95 10.24 -18.58
N LYS A 216 27.82 10.28 -19.91
CA LYS A 216 28.03 11.51 -20.68
C LYS A 216 26.77 12.38 -20.52
N VAL A 217 26.96 13.61 -20.07
CA VAL A 217 25.88 14.57 -19.84
C VAL A 217 26.21 15.93 -20.45
N THR A 218 25.24 16.51 -21.16
CA THR A 218 25.34 17.82 -21.82
C THR A 218 24.08 18.65 -21.58
N LYS A 219 24.19 19.98 -21.59
CA LYS A 219 23.02 20.87 -21.50
C LYS A 219 22.26 20.88 -22.83
N HIS A 220 20.92 20.80 -22.78
CA HIS A 220 20.10 20.74 -23.99
C HIS A 220 20.16 22.07 -24.77
N PRO A 221 20.40 22.07 -26.09
CA PRO A 221 20.72 23.29 -26.85
C PRO A 221 19.68 24.41 -26.77
N THR A 222 18.40 24.08 -26.61
CA THR A 222 17.28 25.06 -26.63
C THR A 222 16.49 25.17 -25.33
N GLN A 223 16.89 24.50 -24.24
CA GLN A 223 16.15 24.53 -22.97
C GLN A 223 17.09 24.59 -21.77
N ASN A 224 17.09 25.71 -21.03
CA ASN A 224 18.08 26.00 -19.98
C ASN A 224 18.06 25.03 -18.78
N ASP A 225 16.92 24.42 -18.47
CA ASP A 225 16.73 23.50 -17.34
C ASP A 225 16.52 22.03 -17.78
N LEU A 226 16.97 21.71 -18.99
CA LEU A 226 16.98 20.35 -19.53
C LEU A 226 18.42 19.92 -19.84
N TYR A 227 18.79 18.71 -19.41
CA TYR A 227 20.09 18.12 -19.69
C TYR A 227 19.93 16.76 -20.40
N ASP A 228 20.69 16.55 -21.46
CA ASP A 228 20.77 15.30 -22.19
C ASP A 228 21.79 14.36 -21.53
N VAL A 229 21.37 13.14 -21.20
CA VAL A 229 22.20 12.06 -20.62
C VAL A 229 22.25 10.91 -21.62
N GLU A 230 23.43 10.35 -21.90
CA GLU A 230 23.59 9.24 -22.86
C GLU A 230 23.83 7.89 -22.16
N CYS A 231 23.07 6.87 -22.58
CA CYS A 231 23.17 5.48 -22.11
C CYS A 231 22.87 4.48 -23.25
N ASP A 232 23.07 3.18 -23.00
CA ASP A 232 22.67 2.13 -23.93
C ASP A 232 21.19 1.76 -23.75
N VAL A 233 20.76 1.57 -22.50
CA VAL A 233 19.41 1.20 -22.13
C VAL A 233 18.92 2.08 -21.00
N VAL A 234 17.67 2.52 -21.06
CA VAL A 234 16.99 3.14 -19.91
C VAL A 234 15.77 2.31 -19.49
N VAL A 235 15.69 2.01 -18.20
CA VAL A 235 14.59 1.27 -17.56
C VAL A 235 13.84 2.22 -16.64
N VAL A 236 12.53 2.32 -16.79
CA VAL A 236 11.67 3.20 -15.98
C VAL A 236 10.83 2.34 -15.03
N GLY A 237 11.05 2.48 -13.72
CA GLY A 237 10.55 1.59 -12.67
C GLY A 237 11.57 0.49 -12.34
N SER A 238 11.94 0.37 -11.06
CA SER A 238 12.91 -0.59 -10.54
C SER A 238 12.28 -1.86 -9.93
N GLY A 239 10.96 -2.01 -10.04
CA GLY A 239 10.22 -3.18 -9.56
C GLY A 239 10.64 -4.49 -10.22
N CYS A 240 10.12 -5.63 -9.74
CA CYS A 240 10.47 -7.00 -10.15
C CYS A 240 10.92 -7.19 -11.62
N GLY A 241 10.09 -6.81 -12.60
CA GLY A 241 10.44 -6.92 -14.03
C GLY A 241 11.51 -5.92 -14.51
N GLY A 242 11.55 -4.71 -13.95
CA GLY A 242 12.53 -3.69 -14.28
C GLY A 242 13.92 -3.99 -13.71
N GLY A 243 13.99 -4.42 -12.45
CA GLY A 243 15.24 -4.85 -11.82
C GLY A 243 15.85 -6.08 -12.50
N ALA A 244 15.04 -7.10 -12.80
CA ALA A 244 15.50 -8.29 -13.52
C ALA A 244 16.03 -7.96 -14.93
N ALA A 245 15.30 -7.13 -15.69
CA ALA A 245 15.73 -6.70 -17.02
C ALA A 245 16.98 -5.80 -16.97
N ALA A 246 17.10 -4.93 -15.97
CA ALA A 246 18.29 -4.10 -15.79
C ALA A 246 19.53 -4.96 -15.52
N ALA A 247 19.43 -5.98 -14.66
CA ALA A 247 20.50 -6.92 -14.38
C ALA A 247 20.98 -7.64 -15.65
N VAL A 248 20.09 -8.36 -16.35
CA VAL A 248 20.45 -9.09 -17.59
C VAL A 248 21.19 -8.18 -18.59
N LEU A 249 20.75 -6.94 -18.74
CA LEU A 249 21.34 -6.01 -19.71
C LEU A 249 22.67 -5.40 -19.21
N SER A 250 22.86 -5.23 -17.90
CA SER A 250 24.19 -4.86 -17.34
C SER A 250 25.19 -6.02 -17.37
N ASP A 251 24.72 -7.26 -17.18
CA ASP A 251 25.54 -8.48 -17.24
C ASP A 251 26.09 -8.67 -18.67
N LEU A 252 25.28 -8.34 -19.69
CA LEU A 252 25.66 -8.23 -21.11
C LEU A 252 26.49 -6.97 -21.45
N GLY A 253 26.98 -6.24 -20.45
CA GLY A 253 27.90 -5.11 -20.60
C GLY A 253 27.29 -3.82 -21.13
N HIS A 254 25.96 -3.67 -21.18
CA HIS A 254 25.33 -2.41 -21.58
C HIS A 254 25.35 -1.38 -20.44
N LYS A 255 25.53 -0.10 -20.79
CA LYS A 255 25.35 1.01 -19.85
C LYS A 255 23.85 1.25 -19.60
N VAL A 256 23.31 0.55 -18.61
CA VAL A 256 21.92 0.68 -18.16
C VAL A 256 21.75 1.85 -17.20
N VAL A 257 20.71 2.66 -17.39
CA VAL A 257 20.21 3.65 -16.41
C VAL A 257 18.84 3.21 -15.92
N VAL A 258 18.66 3.10 -14.61
CA VAL A 258 17.35 2.81 -13.99
C VAL A 258 16.80 4.09 -13.36
N ILE A 259 15.53 4.38 -13.60
CA ILE A 259 14.80 5.53 -13.04
C ILE A 259 13.73 4.98 -12.09
N GLU A 260 13.70 5.45 -10.85
CA GLU A 260 12.68 5.11 -9.86
C GLU A 260 12.00 6.40 -9.35
N LYS A 261 10.70 6.34 -9.04
CA LYS A 261 9.97 7.47 -8.40
C LYS A 261 10.02 7.42 -6.87
N GLY A 262 10.22 6.23 -6.30
CA GLY A 262 10.44 6.02 -4.86
C GLY A 262 11.88 6.23 -4.39
N ARG A 263 12.10 6.16 -3.08
CA ARG A 263 13.42 6.23 -2.44
C ARG A 263 14.06 4.85 -2.26
N TYR A 264 15.39 4.83 -2.08
CA TYR A 264 16.13 3.65 -1.64
C TYR A 264 16.11 3.52 -0.12
N PHE A 265 15.79 2.33 0.35
CA PHE A 265 16.00 1.90 1.73
C PHE A 265 16.69 0.54 1.69
N ALA A 266 17.86 0.42 2.32
CA ALA A 266 18.56 -0.83 2.54
C ALA A 266 17.94 -1.60 3.72
N PRO A 267 18.25 -2.89 3.94
CA PRO A 267 17.68 -3.64 5.06
C PRO A 267 17.89 -2.97 6.43
N GLU A 268 19.06 -2.37 6.66
CA GLU A 268 19.39 -1.63 7.88
C GLU A 268 18.74 -0.23 7.97
N ASP A 269 18.09 0.26 6.90
CA ASP A 269 17.27 1.49 6.91
C ASP A 269 15.83 1.23 7.38
N LEU A 270 15.33 -0.01 7.29
CA LEU A 270 13.94 -0.38 7.57
C LEU A 270 13.62 -0.39 9.08
N THR A 271 12.33 -0.25 9.41
CA THR A 271 11.85 -0.24 10.81
C THR A 271 10.55 -1.02 10.95
N SER A 272 10.25 -1.49 12.17
CA SER A 272 8.94 -2.07 12.53
C SER A 272 7.83 -1.00 12.69
N LEU A 273 8.01 0.20 12.13
CA LEU A 273 7.06 1.32 12.22
C LEU A 273 6.22 1.37 10.94
N GLU A 274 5.01 0.83 11.04
CA GLU A 274 4.10 0.65 9.91
C GLU A 274 3.71 1.98 9.24
N ALA A 275 3.24 2.97 10.00
CA ALA A 275 2.78 4.25 9.45
C ALA A 275 3.82 5.00 8.58
N PRO A 276 5.05 5.31 9.06
CA PRO A 276 6.04 6.01 8.23
C PRO A 276 6.48 5.15 7.04
N SER A 277 6.61 3.84 7.20
CA SER A 277 6.91 2.92 6.10
C SER A 277 5.81 2.93 5.02
N MET A 278 4.54 2.89 5.40
CA MET A 278 3.40 3.06 4.50
C MET A 278 3.47 4.41 3.76
N ASN A 279 3.71 5.51 4.47
CA ASN A 279 3.77 6.85 3.88
C ASN A 279 4.96 7.08 2.92
N GLN A 280 6.12 6.47 3.17
CA GLN A 280 7.34 6.64 2.36
C GLN A 280 7.51 5.59 1.25
N MET A 281 7.03 4.37 1.45
CA MET A 281 7.30 3.22 0.58
C MET A 281 6.08 2.76 -0.24
N TYR A 282 4.89 3.33 -0.02
CA TYR A 282 3.70 3.04 -0.81
C TYR A 282 3.14 4.29 -1.49
N ASP A 283 2.61 4.11 -2.71
CA ASP A 283 1.92 5.15 -3.44
C ASP A 283 0.65 5.58 -2.69
N MET A 284 0.35 6.88 -2.73
CA MET A 284 -0.71 7.50 -1.91
C MET A 284 -0.64 7.19 -0.38
N GLY A 285 0.50 6.67 0.11
CA GLY A 285 0.67 6.22 1.49
C GLY A 285 -0.01 4.89 1.82
N GLY A 286 -0.35 4.09 0.80
CA GLY A 286 -1.11 2.83 0.93
C GLY A 286 -2.62 2.98 0.74
N PHE A 287 -3.12 4.20 0.51
CA PHE A 287 -4.56 4.51 0.42
C PHE A 287 -5.04 4.78 -1.03
N LEU A 288 -4.43 4.14 -2.02
CA LEU A 288 -4.93 4.17 -3.40
C LEU A 288 -6.17 3.26 -3.53
N SER A 289 -7.18 3.73 -4.27
CA SER A 289 -8.44 3.03 -4.47
C SER A 289 -8.95 3.14 -5.91
N SER A 290 -9.99 2.38 -6.24
CA SER A 290 -10.80 2.64 -7.44
C SER A 290 -11.66 3.91 -7.25
N VAL A 291 -11.98 4.59 -8.35
CA VAL A 291 -12.81 5.82 -8.38
C VAL A 291 -14.17 5.63 -7.68
N ASP A 292 -14.67 4.40 -7.63
CA ASP A 292 -15.95 4.05 -7.03
C ASP A 292 -15.84 3.45 -5.61
N GLY A 293 -14.65 3.51 -5.00
CA GLY A 293 -14.33 3.08 -3.63
C GLY A 293 -14.37 1.58 -3.36
N LYS A 294 -14.63 0.72 -4.37
CA LYS A 294 -14.88 -0.72 -4.16
C LYS A 294 -13.64 -1.60 -4.16
N MET A 295 -12.49 -1.07 -4.59
CA MET A 295 -11.21 -1.76 -4.54
C MET A 295 -10.17 -0.86 -3.87
N MET A 296 -9.49 -1.38 -2.84
CA MET A 296 -8.27 -0.77 -2.28
C MET A 296 -7.04 -1.44 -2.90
N ILE A 297 -5.99 -0.67 -3.19
CA ILE A 297 -4.85 -1.13 -3.99
C ILE A 297 -3.55 -0.66 -3.34
N LEU A 298 -2.70 -1.61 -2.93
CA LEU A 298 -1.36 -1.33 -2.41
C LEU A 298 -0.33 -1.31 -3.55
N VAL A 299 0.49 -0.26 -3.62
CA VAL A 299 1.45 -0.04 -4.71
C VAL A 299 2.80 0.39 -4.14
N GLY A 300 3.81 -0.46 -4.25
CA GLY A 300 5.17 -0.14 -3.76
C GLY A 300 5.82 1.00 -4.57
N THR A 301 6.28 2.04 -3.86
CA THR A 301 6.97 3.23 -4.37
C THR A 301 8.32 3.38 -3.65
N THR A 302 9.24 2.47 -3.97
CA THR A 302 10.60 2.39 -3.42
C THR A 302 11.49 1.63 -4.41
N ILE A 303 12.81 1.59 -4.23
CA ILE A 303 13.66 0.72 -5.07
C ILE A 303 13.25 -0.75 -4.87
N GLY A 304 13.05 -1.47 -5.97
CA GLY A 304 12.46 -2.81 -5.98
C GLY A 304 10.93 -2.82 -5.97
N GLY A 305 10.28 -1.66 -5.88
CA GLY A 305 8.84 -1.47 -6.03
C GLY A 305 8.00 -2.37 -5.13
N GLY A 306 6.98 -3.03 -5.70
CA GLY A 306 6.08 -3.93 -4.96
C GLY A 306 6.77 -5.15 -4.32
N SER A 307 7.90 -5.62 -4.85
CA SER A 307 8.64 -6.75 -4.25
C SER A 307 9.38 -6.38 -2.95
N THR A 308 9.60 -5.09 -2.68
CA THR A 308 10.23 -4.61 -1.43
C THR A 308 9.22 -4.51 -0.29
N VAL A 309 7.91 -4.57 -0.58
CA VAL A 309 6.81 -4.28 0.37
C VAL A 309 5.68 -5.31 0.35
N ASN A 310 5.90 -6.51 -0.18
CA ASN A 310 4.90 -7.59 -0.19
C ASN A 310 5.15 -8.63 0.91
N TRP A 311 4.18 -9.52 1.12
CA TRP A 311 4.31 -10.67 2.03
C TRP A 311 5.05 -11.88 1.40
N SER A 312 6.01 -11.63 0.51
CA SER A 312 6.98 -12.59 -0.05
C SER A 312 6.43 -13.85 -0.76
N ALA A 313 5.12 -13.93 -1.01
CA ALA A 313 4.53 -15.05 -1.75
C ALA A 313 5.07 -15.13 -3.19
N CYS A 314 5.71 -16.25 -3.53
CA CYS A 314 6.30 -16.50 -4.85
C CYS A 314 5.93 -17.89 -5.36
N PHE A 315 5.35 -17.95 -6.56
CA PHE A 315 4.95 -19.20 -7.23
C PHE A 315 5.24 -19.07 -8.72
N ARG A 316 5.63 -20.17 -9.39
CA ARG A 316 5.64 -20.22 -10.86
C ARG A 316 4.22 -20.07 -11.42
N THR A 317 4.12 -19.54 -12.63
CA THR A 317 2.88 -19.56 -13.42
C THR A 317 2.36 -21.01 -13.52
N PRO A 318 1.14 -21.32 -13.04
CA PRO A 318 0.67 -22.71 -13.04
C PRO A 318 0.42 -23.24 -14.45
N ASP A 319 0.74 -24.51 -14.70
CA ASP A 319 0.54 -25.17 -16.00
C ASP A 319 -0.89 -25.07 -16.52
N SER A 320 -1.89 -25.08 -15.62
CA SER A 320 -3.30 -24.88 -15.97
C SER A 320 -3.58 -23.49 -16.56
N ILE A 321 -2.86 -22.46 -16.10
CA ILE A 321 -2.98 -21.08 -16.58
C ILE A 321 -2.21 -20.90 -17.90
N MET A 322 -1.04 -21.51 -18.05
CA MET A 322 -0.32 -21.54 -19.33
C MET A 322 -1.10 -22.30 -20.41
N LYS A 323 -1.74 -23.42 -20.04
CA LYS A 323 -2.69 -24.18 -20.87
C LYS A 323 -3.88 -23.31 -21.28
N GLU A 324 -4.49 -22.58 -20.35
CA GLU A 324 -5.58 -21.64 -20.63
C GLU A 324 -5.15 -20.53 -21.61
N TRP A 325 -4.06 -19.82 -21.35
CA TRP A 325 -3.54 -18.74 -22.21
C TRP A 325 -3.18 -19.21 -23.62
N THR A 326 -2.67 -20.44 -23.77
CA THR A 326 -2.31 -21.00 -25.08
C THR A 326 -3.54 -21.58 -25.81
N GLN A 327 -4.43 -22.30 -25.12
CA GLN A 327 -5.57 -22.97 -25.74
C GLN A 327 -6.76 -22.03 -26.00
N GLU A 328 -7.09 -21.13 -25.08
CA GLU A 328 -8.23 -20.21 -25.20
C GLU A 328 -7.81 -18.91 -25.90
N TYR A 329 -6.72 -18.29 -25.44
CA TYR A 329 -6.30 -16.95 -25.89
C TYR A 329 -5.26 -16.96 -27.03
N LYS A 330 -4.77 -18.14 -27.46
CA LYS A 330 -3.79 -18.34 -28.55
C LYS A 330 -2.44 -17.66 -28.34
N LEU A 331 -2.01 -17.58 -27.08
CA LEU A 331 -0.76 -16.94 -26.67
C LEU A 331 0.37 -17.99 -26.56
N ASP A 332 0.75 -18.57 -27.71
CA ASP A 332 1.68 -19.71 -27.80
C ASP A 332 3.06 -19.49 -27.12
N LEU A 333 3.47 -18.23 -26.93
CA LEU A 333 4.65 -17.85 -26.15
C LEU A 333 4.68 -18.50 -24.76
N PHE A 334 3.53 -18.59 -24.07
CA PHE A 334 3.46 -19.19 -22.73
C PHE A 334 3.60 -20.72 -22.73
N ARG A 335 3.84 -21.34 -23.89
CA ARG A 335 4.24 -22.74 -24.05
C ARG A 335 5.64 -22.90 -24.65
N SER A 336 6.33 -21.82 -25.04
CA SER A 336 7.67 -21.93 -25.64
C SER A 336 8.72 -22.31 -24.60
N SER A 337 9.78 -22.98 -25.05
CA SER A 337 11.01 -23.24 -24.28
C SER A 337 11.51 -22.00 -23.54
N ASP A 338 11.39 -20.85 -24.19
CA ASP A 338 11.96 -19.58 -23.74
C ASP A 338 11.16 -18.99 -22.57
N TYR A 339 9.84 -19.24 -22.49
CA TYR A 339 9.05 -18.86 -21.32
C TYR A 339 9.32 -19.77 -20.11
N TYR A 340 9.51 -21.09 -20.32
CA TYR A 340 9.99 -21.98 -19.26
C TYR A 340 11.38 -21.56 -18.78
N SER A 341 12.35 -21.41 -19.69
CA SER A 341 13.71 -20.97 -19.39
C SER A 341 13.77 -19.60 -18.71
N ALA A 342 12.89 -18.66 -19.06
CA ALA A 342 12.79 -17.38 -18.36
C ALA A 342 12.24 -17.52 -16.93
N MET A 343 11.24 -18.38 -16.71
CA MET A 343 10.78 -18.71 -15.36
C MET A 343 11.84 -19.48 -14.56
N ASP A 344 12.60 -20.37 -15.20
CA ASP A 344 13.72 -21.12 -14.62
C ASP A 344 14.80 -20.13 -14.18
N THR A 345 15.31 -19.28 -15.09
CA THR A 345 16.28 -18.21 -14.81
C THR A 345 15.83 -17.28 -13.66
N VAL A 346 14.54 -16.92 -13.58
CA VAL A 346 14.01 -16.08 -12.49
C VAL A 346 13.89 -16.85 -11.17
N SER A 347 13.65 -18.17 -11.21
CA SER A 347 13.64 -19.03 -10.03
C SER A 347 15.07 -19.30 -9.53
N GLU A 348 15.99 -19.57 -10.44
CA GLU A 348 17.40 -19.85 -10.21
C GLU A 348 18.16 -18.60 -9.76
N ARG A 349 17.74 -17.39 -10.15
CA ARG A 349 18.30 -16.14 -9.60
C ARG A 349 18.01 -15.93 -8.10
N PHE A 350 17.28 -16.81 -7.43
CA PHE A 350 17.27 -16.92 -5.97
C PHE A 350 18.43 -17.77 -5.37
N VAL A 351 19.29 -18.39 -6.21
CA VAL A 351 20.75 -18.62 -6.04
C VAL A 351 21.36 -19.28 -7.31
N LEU A 352 22.18 -18.51 -8.06
CA LEU A 352 23.04 -18.87 -9.23
C LEU A 352 22.41 -18.83 -10.66
N GLU A 353 23.19 -19.15 -11.72
CA GLU A 353 23.31 -18.36 -12.99
C GLU A 353 23.57 -19.23 -14.27
N ASN A 354 23.43 -18.84 -15.57
CA ASN A 354 22.82 -17.70 -16.34
C ASN A 354 22.86 -18.00 -17.88
N ASN A 355 22.21 -17.15 -18.72
CA ASN A 355 22.43 -16.88 -20.20
C ASN A 355 21.95 -17.92 -21.27
N ASP A 356 21.60 -17.57 -22.53
CA ASP A 356 21.63 -16.28 -23.28
C ASP A 356 20.63 -16.12 -24.48
N ALA A 357 20.38 -14.87 -24.91
CA ALA A 357 19.90 -14.29 -26.20
C ALA A 357 18.79 -14.93 -27.11
N GLY A 358 17.96 -14.16 -27.85
CA GLY A 358 17.76 -12.70 -27.88
C GLY A 358 17.02 -12.09 -29.10
N GLY A 359 16.31 -10.96 -28.91
CA GLY A 359 15.73 -10.09 -29.96
C GLY A 359 14.33 -9.52 -29.62
N GLN A 360 13.50 -8.96 -30.52
CA GLN A 360 13.62 -8.05 -31.69
C GLN A 360 12.16 -7.79 -32.23
N ARG A 361 11.70 -6.72 -32.90
CA ARG A 361 12.06 -5.28 -33.19
C ARG A 361 10.78 -4.64 -33.87
N LYS A 362 10.57 -3.39 -34.34
CA LYS A 362 11.31 -2.13 -34.59
C LYS A 362 10.33 -0.91 -34.79
N GLN A 363 9.89 -0.22 -33.73
CA GLN A 363 9.69 1.26 -33.73
C GLN A 363 10.54 1.82 -32.59
N ARG A 364 11.13 3.01 -32.73
CA ARG A 364 12.21 3.46 -31.83
C ARG A 364 11.83 4.71 -31.02
N CYS A 365 11.58 4.50 -29.72
CA CYS A 365 11.74 5.57 -28.73
C CYS A 365 13.21 6.02 -28.68
N LEU A 366 13.45 7.33 -28.56
CA LEU A 366 14.80 7.92 -28.56
C LEU A 366 15.34 8.20 -27.15
N GLY A 367 14.45 8.48 -26.20
CA GLY A 367 14.81 8.83 -24.82
C GLY A 367 13.60 9.22 -23.98
N VAL A 368 13.75 9.18 -22.65
CA VAL A 368 12.71 9.53 -21.67
C VAL A 368 13.06 10.85 -21.02
N ILE A 369 12.04 11.65 -20.67
CA ILE A 369 12.24 12.86 -19.85
C ILE A 369 11.82 12.54 -18.42
N ALA A 370 12.76 12.63 -17.48
CA ALA A 370 12.52 12.54 -16.06
C ALA A 370 12.64 13.93 -15.41
N SER A 371 11.87 14.18 -14.35
CA SER A 371 11.88 15.42 -13.58
C SER A 371 12.32 15.15 -12.14
N THR A 372 13.26 15.94 -11.61
CA THR A 372 13.69 15.84 -10.20
C THR A 372 12.71 16.58 -9.30
N ASN A 373 12.17 15.91 -8.27
CA ASN A 373 11.21 16.51 -7.33
C ASN A 373 11.92 17.20 -6.16
N ASN A 374 12.70 18.24 -6.45
CA ASN A 374 13.29 19.12 -5.44
C ASN A 374 12.45 20.40 -5.32
N LYS A 375 11.96 20.68 -4.10
CA LYS A 375 10.99 21.76 -3.79
C LYS A 375 11.44 23.16 -4.22
N ASN A 376 12.75 23.38 -4.34
CA ASN A 376 13.31 24.69 -4.70
C ASN A 376 13.73 24.78 -6.18
N ASN A 377 13.78 23.67 -6.92
CA ASN A 377 14.20 23.63 -8.33
C ASN A 377 13.80 22.30 -9.01
N VAL A 378 12.76 22.32 -9.85
CA VAL A 378 12.45 21.18 -10.73
C VAL A 378 13.39 21.21 -11.95
N LYS A 379 14.36 20.28 -12.01
CA LYS A 379 15.25 20.10 -13.17
C LYS A 379 14.82 18.88 -13.98
N ARG A 380 15.02 18.93 -15.30
CA ARG A 380 14.65 17.84 -16.22
C ARG A 380 15.88 17.19 -16.83
N LEU A 381 15.84 15.87 -16.94
CA LEU A 381 16.85 15.06 -17.61
C LEU A 381 16.19 14.35 -18.80
N ARG A 382 16.69 14.56 -20.02
CA ARG A 382 16.39 13.69 -21.17
C ARG A 382 17.44 12.59 -21.19
N ILE A 383 17.06 11.36 -20.87
CA ILE A 383 17.94 10.20 -20.93
C ILE A 383 17.74 9.56 -22.31
N ASN A 384 18.73 9.77 -23.18
CA ASN A 384 18.79 9.27 -24.56
C ASN A 384 19.39 7.85 -24.57
N ALA A 385 18.77 6.94 -25.33
CA ALA A 385 19.09 5.50 -25.26
C ALA A 385 19.03 4.78 -26.63
N LYS A 386 19.61 3.57 -26.69
CA LYS A 386 19.48 2.64 -27.82
C LYS A 386 18.20 1.81 -27.69
N ALA A 387 17.86 1.39 -26.47
CA ALA A 387 16.62 0.70 -26.12
C ALA A 387 15.97 1.31 -24.86
N MET A 388 14.69 1.03 -24.66
CA MET A 388 13.92 1.52 -23.52
C MET A 388 12.97 0.46 -23.00
N ILE A 389 12.86 0.35 -21.67
CA ILE A 389 11.93 -0.56 -20.99
C ILE A 389 11.06 0.27 -20.04
N SER A 390 9.74 0.21 -20.24
CA SER A 390 8.77 0.73 -19.27
C SER A 390 8.35 -0.41 -18.36
N ALA A 391 8.72 -0.32 -17.09
CA ALA A 391 8.52 -1.33 -16.05
C ALA A 391 7.85 -0.73 -14.79
N CYS A 392 7.07 0.34 -14.96
CA CYS A 392 6.40 1.09 -13.89
C CYS A 392 5.20 0.34 -13.26
N GLY A 393 5.07 -0.96 -13.48
CA GLY A 393 3.91 -1.76 -13.07
C GLY A 393 2.63 -1.44 -13.86
N ALA A 394 1.58 -2.23 -13.61
CA ALA A 394 0.33 -2.17 -14.38
C ALA A 394 -0.35 -0.78 -14.37
N LEU A 395 -0.20 -0.03 -13.28
CA LEU A 395 -0.96 1.21 -13.04
C LEU A 395 -0.28 2.47 -13.59
N LEU A 396 1.06 2.52 -13.63
CA LEU A 396 1.81 3.71 -14.03
C LEU A 396 2.41 3.59 -15.43
N THR A 397 2.58 2.37 -15.96
CA THR A 397 3.01 2.17 -17.36
C THR A 397 2.03 2.78 -18.37
N PRO A 398 0.69 2.63 -18.25
CA PRO A 398 -0.26 3.26 -19.16
C PRO A 398 -0.23 4.80 -19.19
N PRO A 399 -0.32 5.56 -18.08
CA PRO A 399 -0.25 7.02 -18.13
C PRO A 399 1.13 7.51 -18.65
N LEU A 400 2.23 6.79 -18.39
CA LEU A 400 3.52 7.08 -19.01
C LEU A 400 3.48 6.90 -20.55
N MET A 401 2.82 5.85 -21.05
CA MET A 401 2.66 5.65 -22.50
C MET A 401 1.78 6.74 -23.14
N VAL A 402 0.65 7.10 -22.51
CA VAL A 402 -0.26 8.15 -23.02
C VAL A 402 0.42 9.52 -23.04
N SER A 403 1.10 9.90 -21.95
CA SER A 403 1.85 11.17 -21.86
C SER A 403 3.08 11.20 -22.79
N SER A 404 3.66 10.04 -23.12
CA SER A 404 4.66 9.89 -24.18
C SER A 404 4.08 9.95 -25.61
N GLY A 405 2.77 10.17 -25.75
CA GLY A 405 2.09 10.37 -27.03
C GLY A 405 1.70 9.08 -27.77
N LEU A 406 1.75 7.90 -27.14
CA LEU A 406 1.32 6.65 -27.77
C LEU A 406 -0.22 6.62 -27.85
N ARG A 407 -0.76 6.28 -29.03
CA ARG A 407 -2.20 6.35 -29.36
C ARG A 407 -2.89 4.99 -29.56
N ASN A 408 -2.30 3.90 -29.07
CA ASN A 408 -2.93 2.58 -29.16
C ASN A 408 -4.18 2.54 -28.26
N PRO A 409 -5.39 2.24 -28.79
CA PRO A 409 -6.65 2.34 -28.04
C PRO A 409 -6.82 1.28 -26.94
N ASN A 410 -5.85 0.40 -26.73
CA ASN A 410 -5.80 -0.58 -25.64
C ASN A 410 -4.94 -0.12 -24.45
N ILE A 411 -4.17 0.96 -24.57
CA ILE A 411 -3.39 1.51 -23.45
C ILE A 411 -4.37 1.94 -22.35
N GLY A 412 -4.15 1.45 -21.12
CA GLY A 412 -5.01 1.74 -19.98
C GLY A 412 -6.34 0.96 -19.98
N LYS A 413 -6.48 -0.09 -20.80
CA LYS A 413 -7.63 -1.01 -20.76
C LYS A 413 -7.21 -2.40 -20.33
N ASN A 414 -8.19 -3.23 -19.98
CA ASN A 414 -8.01 -4.62 -19.56
C ASN A 414 -7.10 -4.74 -18.33
N LEU A 415 -7.25 -3.80 -17.37
CA LEU A 415 -6.58 -3.91 -16.08
C LEU A 415 -7.19 -5.08 -15.31
N HIS A 416 -6.42 -6.16 -15.17
CA HIS A 416 -6.78 -7.31 -14.35
C HIS A 416 -6.20 -7.17 -12.95
N LEU A 417 -7.02 -7.48 -11.95
CA LEU A 417 -6.74 -7.35 -10.51
C LEU A 417 -7.54 -8.42 -9.79
N HIS A 418 -6.88 -9.41 -9.19
CA HIS A 418 -7.54 -10.45 -8.40
C HIS A 418 -8.23 -9.84 -7.15
N PRO A 419 -9.58 -9.92 -7.00
CA PRO A 419 -10.25 -9.43 -5.81
C PRO A 419 -9.84 -10.21 -4.56
N VAL A 420 -9.61 -9.49 -3.47
CA VAL A 420 -9.22 -10.04 -2.16
C VAL A 420 -10.32 -9.76 -1.14
N GLY A 421 -10.74 -10.79 -0.42
CA GLY A 421 -11.76 -10.71 0.62
C GLY A 421 -11.19 -11.16 1.96
N LEU A 422 -11.01 -10.22 2.89
CA LEU A 422 -10.43 -10.49 4.20
C LEU A 422 -11.49 -10.99 5.19
N VAL A 423 -11.07 -11.89 6.08
CA VAL A 423 -11.83 -12.38 7.24
C VAL A 423 -10.92 -12.43 8.47
N TRP A 424 -11.50 -12.37 9.66
CA TRP A 424 -10.76 -12.39 10.91
C TRP A 424 -11.40 -13.35 11.92
N GLY A 425 -10.58 -13.85 12.85
CA GLY A 425 -11.03 -14.70 13.95
C GLY A 425 -10.26 -14.37 15.22
N TYR A 426 -10.97 -14.12 16.31
CA TYR A 426 -10.42 -13.83 17.63
C TYR A 426 -10.36 -15.11 18.48
N PHE A 427 -9.23 -15.35 19.11
CA PHE A 427 -8.95 -16.51 19.95
C PHE A 427 -8.76 -16.05 21.39
N LEU A 428 -9.35 -16.77 22.36
CA LEU A 428 -9.08 -16.50 23.77
C LEU A 428 -7.65 -16.90 24.13
N ASP A 429 -7.10 -16.25 25.15
CA ASP A 429 -5.84 -16.69 25.78
C ASP A 429 -6.12 -17.82 26.77
N ASP A 430 -6.49 -18.98 26.21
CA ASP A 430 -6.84 -20.18 26.96
C ASP A 430 -5.76 -21.25 26.79
N SER A 431 -5.22 -21.72 27.93
CA SER A 431 -4.28 -22.84 28.02
C SER A 431 -4.72 -24.14 27.34
N ARG A 432 -6.03 -24.29 27.06
CA ARG A 432 -6.66 -25.44 26.38
C ARG A 432 -6.60 -25.36 24.85
N LEU A 433 -6.19 -24.22 24.28
CA LEU A 433 -6.00 -24.06 22.84
C LEU A 433 -4.52 -24.25 22.46
N ASP A 434 -4.25 -25.00 21.39
CA ASP A 434 -2.88 -25.21 20.89
C ASP A 434 -2.27 -23.93 20.25
N ILE A 435 -3.11 -22.95 19.90
CA ILE A 435 -2.70 -21.70 19.25
C ILE A 435 -2.16 -20.71 20.29
N LYS A 436 -0.84 -20.52 20.25
CA LYS A 436 -0.04 -19.70 21.19
C LYS A 436 0.66 -18.56 20.45
N GLY A 437 1.08 -17.54 21.19
CA GLY A 437 1.70 -16.33 20.64
C GLY A 437 0.69 -15.30 20.13
N LYS A 438 1.20 -14.24 19.50
CA LYS A 438 0.42 -13.13 18.94
C LYS A 438 0.37 -13.18 17.41
N CYS A 439 -0.64 -12.54 16.80
CA CYS A 439 -0.93 -12.55 15.36
C CYS A 439 0.08 -11.79 14.46
N PHE A 440 1.22 -11.42 15.01
CA PHE A 440 2.36 -10.76 14.37
C PHE A 440 3.72 -11.38 14.81
N GLU A 441 3.69 -12.46 15.59
CA GLU A 441 4.86 -13.24 16.00
C GLU A 441 4.96 -14.52 15.15
N GLY A 442 6.17 -14.96 14.82
CA GLY A 442 6.42 -16.19 14.07
C GLY A 442 7.04 -15.97 12.67
N GLY A 443 6.93 -16.97 11.81
CA GLY A 443 7.49 -16.95 10.46
C GLY A 443 6.57 -16.28 9.42
N ILE A 444 7.15 -15.88 8.30
CA ILE A 444 6.43 -15.37 7.12
C ILE A 444 5.52 -16.44 6.50
N LEU A 445 4.66 -16.02 5.55
CA LEU A 445 3.77 -16.91 4.79
C LEU A 445 4.58 -17.95 3.99
N THR A 446 4.58 -19.21 4.44
CA THR A 446 5.25 -20.35 3.79
C THR A 446 4.31 -21.34 3.12
N SER A 447 2.98 -21.18 3.26
CA SER A 447 1.99 -22.09 2.67
C SER A 447 0.67 -21.38 2.37
N VAL A 448 -0.07 -21.87 1.38
CA VAL A 448 -1.37 -21.32 0.94
C VAL A 448 -2.38 -22.44 0.66
N HIS A 449 -3.65 -22.22 1.01
CA HIS A 449 -4.70 -23.22 0.87
C HIS A 449 -5.55 -22.97 -0.40
N LYS A 450 -5.42 -23.84 -1.40
CA LYS A 450 -6.15 -23.75 -2.67
C LYS A 450 -7.58 -24.27 -2.52
N VAL A 451 -8.57 -23.40 -2.68
CA VAL A 451 -10.00 -23.74 -2.65
C VAL A 451 -10.42 -24.31 -4.01
N ILE A 452 -10.13 -25.61 -4.18
CA ILE A 452 -10.43 -26.37 -5.40
C ILE A 452 -11.85 -26.94 -5.34
N ASP A 453 -12.53 -26.97 -6.48
CA ASP A 453 -13.81 -27.68 -6.65
C ASP A 453 -13.55 -29.08 -7.23
N LYS A 454 -14.41 -30.07 -6.92
CA LYS A 454 -14.15 -31.50 -7.18
C LYS A 454 -13.89 -31.85 -8.65
N CYS A 455 -14.28 -30.99 -9.58
CA CYS A 455 -14.15 -31.18 -11.03
C CYS A 455 -13.36 -30.06 -11.74
N ALA A 456 -12.60 -29.21 -11.01
CA ALA A 456 -11.92 -28.04 -11.58
C ALA A 456 -10.39 -28.17 -11.53
N GLU A 457 -9.71 -27.96 -12.66
CA GLU A 457 -8.24 -27.87 -12.72
C GLU A 457 -7.70 -26.60 -12.04
N THR A 458 -8.51 -25.54 -11.95
CA THR A 458 -8.15 -24.25 -11.35
C THR A 458 -8.90 -24.00 -10.02
N PRO A 459 -8.25 -23.40 -9.00
CA PRO A 459 -8.90 -23.08 -7.73
C PRO A 459 -9.87 -21.90 -7.89
N ARG A 460 -11.01 -21.92 -7.19
CA ARG A 460 -11.94 -20.77 -7.12
C ARG A 460 -11.34 -19.61 -6.33
N ALA A 461 -10.56 -19.93 -5.30
CA ALA A 461 -9.84 -18.98 -4.46
C ALA A 461 -8.55 -19.60 -3.93
N ILE A 462 -7.58 -18.78 -3.59
CA ILE A 462 -6.42 -19.14 -2.75
C ILE A 462 -6.63 -18.45 -1.39
N ILE A 463 -6.45 -19.19 -0.30
CA ILE A 463 -6.49 -18.66 1.06
C ILE A 463 -5.08 -18.52 1.59
N GLU A 464 -4.75 -17.31 2.05
CA GLU A 464 -3.44 -16.94 2.58
C GLU A 464 -3.60 -16.27 3.95
N THR A 465 -2.51 -16.23 4.72
CA THR A 465 -2.44 -15.61 6.05
C THR A 465 -1.62 -14.32 5.96
N PRO A 466 -2.25 -13.15 5.73
CA PRO A 466 -1.51 -11.89 5.65
C PRO A 466 -0.95 -11.47 7.01
N GLN A 467 0.32 -11.08 7.04
CA GLN A 467 0.84 -10.26 8.12
C GLN A 467 0.26 -8.85 7.97
N ILE A 468 -0.54 -8.42 8.95
CA ILE A 468 -1.15 -7.09 8.99
C ILE A 468 -0.80 -6.49 10.35
N GLY A 469 -0.06 -5.38 10.33
CA GLY A 469 0.34 -4.62 11.51
C GLY A 469 -0.87 -3.93 12.17
N PRO A 470 -0.67 -3.32 13.35
CA PRO A 470 -1.79 -2.76 14.13
C PRO A 470 -2.45 -1.58 13.43
N ALA A 471 -1.71 -0.77 12.65
CA ALA A 471 -2.22 0.42 11.98
C ALA A 471 -2.96 0.07 10.68
N SER A 472 -2.47 -0.90 9.89
CA SER A 472 -3.26 -1.42 8.76
C SER A 472 -4.47 -2.22 9.24
N TYR A 473 -4.38 -2.91 10.38
CA TYR A 473 -5.54 -3.55 10.99
C TYR A 473 -6.59 -2.52 11.40
N ALA A 474 -6.18 -1.44 12.09
CA ALA A 474 -7.06 -0.33 12.47
C ALA A 474 -7.74 0.33 11.26
N SER A 475 -7.03 0.58 10.16
CA SER A 475 -7.61 1.18 8.95
C SER A 475 -8.51 0.24 8.14
N LEU A 476 -8.34 -1.08 8.27
CA LEU A 476 -9.15 -2.08 7.56
C LEU A 476 -10.43 -2.46 8.33
N ILE A 477 -10.38 -2.55 9.67
CA ILE A 477 -11.54 -3.00 10.46
C ILE A 477 -12.70 -2.01 10.38
N SER A 478 -13.87 -2.54 10.06
CA SER A 478 -15.07 -1.74 9.77
C SER A 478 -15.56 -1.04 11.03
N TRP A 479 -15.45 0.29 11.08
CA TRP A 479 -15.86 1.10 12.22
C TRP A 479 -17.38 0.98 12.47
N VAL A 480 -17.76 0.76 13.73
CA VAL A 480 -19.17 0.67 14.19
C VAL A 480 -19.43 1.68 15.30
N SER A 481 -18.49 1.80 16.23
CA SER A 481 -18.40 2.88 17.21
C SER A 481 -16.95 3.03 17.67
N GLY A 482 -16.61 4.16 18.29
CA GLY A 482 -15.29 4.36 18.91
C GLY A 482 -14.98 3.38 20.05
N ALA A 483 -16.01 2.89 20.76
CA ALA A 483 -15.85 1.88 21.81
C ALA A 483 -15.52 0.49 21.22
N GLU A 484 -16.28 0.03 20.22
CA GLU A 484 -16.00 -1.21 19.47
C GLU A 484 -14.61 -1.16 18.81
N MET A 485 -14.20 0.02 18.32
CA MET A 485 -12.86 0.23 17.76
C MET A 485 -11.76 0.00 18.81
N LYS A 486 -11.85 0.62 20.00
CA LYS A 486 -10.87 0.41 21.06
C LYS A 486 -10.87 -1.04 21.57
N GLU A 487 -12.02 -1.70 21.68
CA GLU A 487 -12.09 -3.12 22.03
C GLU A 487 -11.40 -4.02 20.99
N ARG A 488 -11.67 -3.83 19.69
CA ARG A 488 -10.99 -4.59 18.62
C ARG A 488 -9.49 -4.38 18.62
N MET A 489 -9.04 -3.17 18.91
CA MET A 489 -7.61 -2.88 19.03
C MET A 489 -6.97 -3.59 20.22
N VAL A 490 -7.63 -3.65 21.39
CA VAL A 490 -7.14 -4.46 22.52
C VAL A 490 -7.16 -5.97 22.19
N LYS A 491 -8.11 -6.44 21.38
CA LYS A 491 -8.17 -7.82 20.85
C LYS A 491 -7.16 -8.11 19.73
N TYR A 492 -6.43 -7.11 19.21
CA TYR A 492 -5.52 -7.26 18.05
C TYR A 492 -4.54 -8.44 18.18
N PRO A 493 -3.77 -8.61 19.29
CA PRO A 493 -2.77 -9.69 19.40
C PRO A 493 -3.31 -11.09 19.18
N ARG A 494 -4.57 -11.35 19.52
CA ARG A 494 -5.19 -12.68 19.36
C ARG A 494 -6.27 -12.71 18.29
N THR A 495 -6.34 -11.67 17.45
CA THR A 495 -7.11 -11.68 16.20
C THR A 495 -6.23 -12.15 15.06
N SER A 496 -6.42 -13.39 14.61
CA SER A 496 -5.82 -13.88 13.36
C SER A 496 -6.62 -13.39 12.15
N LYS A 497 -5.94 -13.29 11.00
CA LYS A 497 -6.48 -12.73 9.76
C LYS A 497 -6.17 -13.69 8.62
N LEU A 498 -7.17 -13.97 7.77
CA LEU A 498 -7.03 -14.71 6.52
C LEU A 498 -7.61 -13.88 5.39
N PHE A 499 -7.14 -14.07 4.16
CA PHE A 499 -7.86 -13.58 2.99
C PHE A 499 -8.17 -14.68 1.99
N ALA A 500 -9.20 -14.46 1.18
CA ALA A 500 -9.48 -15.22 -0.04
C ALA A 500 -9.15 -14.35 -1.26
N LEU A 501 -8.10 -14.73 -1.99
CA LEU A 501 -7.69 -14.17 -3.28
C LEU A 501 -8.41 -14.97 -4.37
N VAL A 502 -9.21 -14.33 -5.22
CA VAL A 502 -9.91 -15.02 -6.32
C VAL A 502 -9.31 -14.67 -7.67
N LYS A 503 -9.16 -15.67 -8.55
CA LYS A 503 -8.85 -15.41 -9.95
C LYS A 503 -9.99 -14.59 -10.55
N ASP A 504 -9.66 -13.48 -11.19
CA ASP A 504 -10.62 -12.54 -11.74
C ASP A 504 -11.13 -12.93 -13.13
N LYS A 505 -12.40 -12.58 -13.37
CA LYS A 505 -12.97 -12.35 -14.70
C LYS A 505 -13.30 -10.88 -14.92
N GLY A 506 -13.48 -10.13 -13.84
CA GLY A 506 -13.58 -8.69 -13.84
C GLY A 506 -12.36 -8.00 -14.45
N CYS A 507 -12.57 -6.81 -15.00
CA CYS A 507 -11.51 -6.01 -15.60
C CYS A 507 -11.76 -4.51 -15.36
N GLY A 508 -10.72 -3.71 -15.54
CA GLY A 508 -10.74 -2.28 -15.30
C GLY A 508 -10.05 -1.44 -16.38
N THR A 509 -10.02 -0.14 -16.11
CA THR A 509 -9.34 0.87 -16.91
C THR A 509 -8.52 1.80 -16.03
N ILE A 510 -7.51 2.43 -16.64
CA ILE A 510 -6.65 3.45 -16.04
C ILE A 510 -6.80 4.69 -16.90
N GLU A 511 -7.48 5.70 -16.35
CA GLU A 511 -7.75 6.97 -17.05
C GLU A 511 -6.60 7.97 -16.92
N GLY A 512 -5.75 7.78 -15.88
CA GLY A 512 -4.61 8.62 -15.54
C GLY A 512 -3.90 8.08 -14.30
N GLU A 513 -2.81 8.74 -13.87
CA GLU A 513 -2.16 8.39 -12.61
C GLU A 513 -3.16 8.56 -11.44
N GLY A 514 -3.29 7.52 -10.61
CA GLY A 514 -4.25 7.46 -9.50
C GLY A 514 -5.74 7.33 -9.89
N ARG A 515 -6.11 7.30 -11.18
CA ARG A 515 -7.51 7.15 -11.63
C ARG A 515 -7.79 5.77 -12.21
N ILE A 516 -8.37 4.91 -11.38
CA ILE A 516 -8.61 3.49 -11.69
C ILE A 516 -10.11 3.18 -11.61
N GLN A 517 -10.69 2.67 -12.68
CA GLN A 517 -12.03 2.07 -12.66
C GLN A 517 -11.87 0.54 -12.71
N TYR A 518 -12.65 -0.22 -11.92
CA TYR A 518 -12.59 -1.68 -11.95
C TYR A 518 -13.98 -2.32 -11.79
N TYR A 519 -14.34 -3.22 -12.71
CA TYR A 519 -15.59 -3.98 -12.66
C TYR A 519 -15.33 -5.40 -12.15
N CYS A 520 -15.79 -5.70 -10.94
CA CYS A 520 -15.77 -7.05 -10.37
C CYS A 520 -16.97 -7.87 -10.89
N ASP A 521 -16.75 -9.04 -11.51
CA ASP A 521 -17.78 -9.86 -12.15
C ASP A 521 -18.71 -10.57 -11.13
N LYS A 522 -19.87 -11.05 -11.62
CA LYS A 522 -20.76 -11.96 -10.89
C LYS A 522 -20.06 -13.26 -10.48
N THR A 523 -19.14 -13.79 -11.29
CA THR A 523 -18.32 -14.96 -10.95
C THR A 523 -17.37 -14.63 -9.81
N ASP A 524 -16.66 -13.51 -9.89
CA ASP A 524 -15.72 -13.06 -8.86
C ASP A 524 -16.43 -12.91 -7.51
N LYS A 525 -17.58 -12.20 -7.49
CA LYS A 525 -18.43 -12.00 -6.30
C LYS A 525 -18.95 -13.31 -5.70
N LYS A 526 -19.12 -14.37 -6.52
CA LYS A 526 -19.48 -15.71 -6.05
C LYS A 526 -18.26 -16.42 -5.45
N ASN A 527 -17.15 -16.47 -6.19
CA ASN A 527 -15.90 -17.10 -5.73
C ASN A 527 -15.39 -16.45 -4.43
N LEU A 528 -15.55 -15.13 -4.29
CA LEU A 528 -15.13 -14.37 -3.11
C LEU A 528 -15.97 -14.77 -1.88
N ARG A 529 -17.29 -14.94 -2.06
CA ARG A 529 -18.19 -15.44 -1.03
C ARG A 529 -17.86 -16.89 -0.64
N ASP A 530 -17.60 -17.75 -1.61
CA ASP A 530 -17.20 -19.14 -1.38
C ASP A 530 -15.85 -19.23 -0.63
N GLY A 531 -14.87 -18.41 -1.03
CA GLY A 531 -13.54 -18.32 -0.44
C GLY A 531 -13.56 -17.76 0.99
N MET A 532 -14.19 -16.62 1.23
CA MET A 532 -14.40 -16.08 2.58
C MET A 532 -15.17 -17.07 3.46
N GLY A 533 -16.20 -17.72 2.91
CA GLY A 533 -16.95 -18.78 3.59
C GLY A 533 -16.15 -20.06 3.86
N ARG A 534 -15.02 -20.29 3.18
CA ARG A 534 -14.04 -21.33 3.54
C ARG A 534 -13.08 -20.82 4.61
N ALA A 535 -12.58 -19.60 4.50
CA ALA A 535 -11.66 -19.00 5.47
C ALA A 535 -12.29 -18.84 6.86
N LEU A 536 -13.56 -18.40 6.95
CA LEU A 536 -14.32 -18.37 8.22
C LEU A 536 -14.45 -19.76 8.85
N ARG A 537 -14.71 -20.81 8.06
CA ARG A 537 -14.76 -22.19 8.57
C ARG A 537 -13.40 -22.69 9.05
N ILE A 538 -12.30 -22.26 8.45
CA ILE A 538 -10.94 -22.57 8.92
C ILE A 538 -10.71 -21.93 10.30
N LEU A 539 -11.09 -20.65 10.48
CA LEU A 539 -10.96 -19.94 11.76
C LEU A 539 -11.82 -20.58 12.87
N VAL A 540 -13.09 -20.91 12.60
CA VAL A 540 -13.95 -21.60 13.57
C VAL A 540 -13.39 -22.99 13.91
N ALA A 541 -12.99 -23.79 12.92
CA ALA A 541 -12.39 -25.11 13.14
C ALA A 541 -11.03 -25.07 13.87
N ALA A 542 -10.37 -23.91 13.88
CA ALA A 542 -9.14 -23.66 14.64
C ALA A 542 -9.41 -23.20 16.10
N GLY A 543 -10.68 -22.97 16.50
CA GLY A 543 -11.06 -22.54 17.85
C GLY A 543 -11.24 -21.03 18.03
N ALA A 544 -11.51 -20.26 16.97
CA ALA A 544 -11.86 -18.84 17.11
C ALA A 544 -13.25 -18.67 17.76
N VAL A 545 -13.34 -17.84 18.81
CA VAL A 545 -14.58 -17.62 19.58
C VAL A 545 -15.48 -16.54 18.99
N GLU A 546 -14.88 -15.55 18.32
CA GLU A 546 -15.57 -14.61 17.43
C GLU A 546 -14.93 -14.74 16.04
N VAL A 547 -15.75 -14.74 15.00
CA VAL A 547 -15.28 -14.60 13.61
C VAL A 547 -16.07 -13.52 12.89
N GLY A 548 -15.43 -12.87 11.92
CA GLY A 548 -16.09 -11.81 11.16
C GLY A 548 -15.40 -11.50 9.84
N THR A 549 -15.96 -10.52 9.14
CA THR A 549 -15.42 -10.01 7.89
C THR A 549 -15.02 -8.54 8.05
N PHE A 550 -14.33 -7.99 7.07
CA PHE A 550 -14.01 -6.56 6.98
C PHE A 550 -15.07 -5.79 6.18
N ARG A 551 -16.34 -6.25 6.21
CA ARG A 551 -17.48 -5.58 5.57
C ARG A 551 -17.98 -4.40 6.41
N SER A 552 -18.34 -3.30 5.75
CA SER A 552 -18.88 -2.08 6.37
C SER A 552 -20.13 -2.27 7.23
N ASP A 553 -20.85 -3.39 7.10
CA ASP A 553 -21.98 -3.75 7.96
C ASP A 553 -21.58 -4.37 9.31
N GLY A 554 -20.27 -4.54 9.56
CA GLY A 554 -19.70 -4.93 10.86
C GLY A 554 -20.05 -6.35 11.31
N GLN A 555 -20.61 -7.20 10.45
CA GLN A 555 -21.20 -8.47 10.85
C GLN A 555 -20.17 -9.45 11.45
N LYS A 556 -20.46 -9.89 12.67
CA LYS A 556 -19.77 -10.94 13.44
C LYS A 556 -20.64 -12.20 13.54
N GLY A 557 -20.00 -13.34 13.78
CA GLY A 557 -20.64 -14.56 14.28
C GLY A 557 -19.83 -15.15 15.43
N CYS A 558 -20.52 -15.75 16.40
CA CYS A 558 -19.86 -16.54 17.45
C CYS A 558 -19.35 -17.85 16.85
N GLY A 559 -18.11 -18.24 17.18
CA GLY A 559 -17.66 -19.60 17.00
C GLY A 559 -18.26 -20.49 18.09
N SER A 560 -18.75 -21.66 17.73
CA SER A 560 -19.05 -22.72 18.68
C SER A 560 -17.74 -23.43 19.05
N VAL A 561 -17.40 -23.36 20.34
CA VAL A 561 -16.29 -24.09 20.98
C VAL A 561 -16.81 -25.41 21.55
#